data_AF-A0A9D3WK68-F1
#
_entry.id   AF-A0A9D3WK68-F1
#
_cell.length_a   1.000
_cell.length_b   1.000
_cell.length_c   1.000
_cell.angle_alpha   90.00
_cell.angle_beta   90.00
_cell.angle_gamma   90.00
#
_symmetry.space_group_name_H-M   'P 1'
#
loop_
_entity.id
_entity.type
_entity.pdbx_description
1 polymer ?
#
loop_
_entity_poly.entity_id
_entity_poly.type
_entity_poly.pdbx_seq_one_letter_code
_entity_poly.pdbx_strand_id
1 'polypeptide(L)'
;MGDVTEKLKVVKECTLELDSMEKQLKEVVLDSLSSNVEAMQRVLNSTANNLTMRDDALRAMVMASNEETKTTRKALNIRIDELEGELVVYRAIVDKWVIDATLNCELDVPKLKKFEGEKSKSGMDNFFWEIEQYSHVMGIKDNDTKVNTTARYFIDFALLWW
;
A
#
# COMPACT_ATOMS: atom_id res chain seq x y z
N MET A 1 91.15 -33.36 45.33
CA MET A 1 91.09 -32.07 44.61
C MET A 1 90.62 -32.21 43.16
N GLY A 2 90.83 -33.36 42.48
CA GLY A 2 90.40 -33.59 41.08
C GLY A 2 88.88 -33.62 40.81
N ASP A 3 88.07 -34.22 41.69
CA ASP A 3 86.60 -34.36 41.50
C ASP A 3 85.86 -33.00 41.40
N VAL A 4 86.31 -31.99 42.14
CA VAL A 4 85.68 -30.65 42.15
C VAL A 4 85.96 -29.89 40.86
N THR A 5 87.19 -29.99 40.33
CA THR A 5 87.58 -29.34 39.07
C THR A 5 86.83 -29.90 37.85
N GLU A 6 86.55 -31.20 37.86
CA GLU A 6 85.85 -31.87 36.76
C GLU A 6 84.36 -31.51 36.75
N LYS A 7 83.71 -31.50 37.92
CA LYS A 7 82.33 -30.99 38.07
C LYS A 7 82.19 -29.53 37.67
N LEU A 8 83.18 -28.69 38.02
CA LEU A 8 83.18 -27.27 37.62
C LEU A 8 83.23 -27.09 36.10
N LYS A 9 83.96 -27.96 35.39
CA LYS A 9 84.04 -27.94 33.92
C LYS A 9 82.69 -28.32 33.29
N VAL A 10 82.05 -29.38 33.78
CA VAL A 10 80.71 -29.80 33.32
C VAL A 10 79.67 -28.71 33.56
N VAL A 11 79.69 -28.07 34.73
CA VAL A 11 78.75 -26.97 35.04
C VAL A 11 78.94 -25.78 34.10
N LYS A 12 80.19 -25.44 33.74
CA LYS A 12 80.49 -24.39 32.75
C LYS A 12 79.99 -24.73 31.35
N GLU A 13 80.11 -26.00 30.95
CA GLU A 13 79.66 -26.45 29.63
C GLU A 13 78.12 -26.44 29.56
N CYS A 14 77.43 -26.95 30.59
CA CYS A 14 75.98 -26.85 30.70
C CYS A 14 75.47 -25.41 30.74
N THR A 15 76.19 -24.48 31.36
CA THR A 15 75.76 -23.06 31.38
C THR A 15 75.83 -22.43 30.00
N LEU A 16 76.87 -22.73 29.21
CA LEU A 16 76.98 -22.25 27.83
C LEU A 16 75.91 -22.84 26.90
N GLU A 17 75.57 -24.13 27.07
CA GLU A 17 74.47 -24.76 26.34
C GLU A 17 73.12 -24.11 26.68
N LEU A 18 72.90 -23.82 27.97
CA LEU A 18 71.67 -23.19 28.45
C LEU A 18 71.52 -21.76 27.90
N ASP A 19 72.61 -20.97 27.85
CA ASP A 19 72.64 -19.65 27.21
C ASP A 19 72.34 -19.72 25.70
N SER A 20 72.86 -20.75 25.02
CA SER A 20 72.60 -20.99 23.60
C SER A 20 71.14 -21.33 23.33
N MET A 21 70.57 -22.24 24.14
CA MET A 21 69.16 -22.61 24.07
C MET A 21 68.26 -21.41 24.34
N GLU A 22 68.58 -20.57 25.33
CA GLU A 22 67.82 -19.36 25.63
C GLU A 22 67.80 -18.41 24.43
N LYS A 23 68.95 -18.23 23.76
CA LYS A 23 69.04 -17.39 22.56
C LYS A 23 68.17 -17.93 21.42
N GLN A 24 68.23 -19.23 21.14
CA GLN A 24 67.41 -19.86 20.09
C GLN A 24 65.92 -19.76 20.41
N LEU A 25 65.53 -19.97 21.67
CA LEU A 25 64.16 -19.80 22.12
C LEU A 25 63.65 -18.37 21.86
N LYS A 26 64.46 -17.35 22.19
CA LYS A 26 64.10 -15.95 21.92
C LYS A 26 63.90 -15.68 20.43
N GLU A 27 64.79 -16.21 19.58
CA GLU A 27 64.72 -16.06 18.13
C GLU A 27 63.44 -16.71 17.56
N VAL A 28 63.18 -17.97 17.91
CA VAL A 28 61.98 -18.70 17.46
C VAL A 28 60.69 -18.00 17.92
N VAL A 29 60.66 -17.50 19.15
CA VAL A 29 59.50 -16.76 19.68
C VAL A 29 59.30 -15.44 18.96
N LEU A 30 60.38 -14.69 18.67
CA LEU A 30 60.31 -13.44 17.92
C LEU A 30 59.82 -13.66 16.49
N ASP A 31 60.37 -14.65 15.79
CA ASP A 31 59.98 -14.97 14.42
C ASP A 31 58.52 -15.42 14.33
N SER A 32 58.10 -16.29 15.26
CA SER A 32 56.72 -16.75 15.35
C SER A 32 55.76 -15.59 15.64
N LEU A 33 56.10 -14.71 16.58
CA LEU A 33 55.29 -13.54 16.90
C LEU A 33 55.22 -12.57 15.71
N SER A 34 56.35 -12.30 15.05
CA SER A 34 56.41 -11.45 13.86
C SER A 34 55.54 -11.99 12.74
N SER A 35 55.68 -13.29 12.43
CA SER A 35 54.87 -13.96 11.41
C SER A 35 53.37 -13.89 11.72
N ASN A 36 52.98 -14.11 12.98
CA ASN A 36 51.59 -14.00 13.42
C ASN A 36 51.05 -12.56 13.28
N VAL A 37 51.83 -11.56 13.67
CA VAL A 37 51.45 -10.13 13.53
C VAL A 37 51.24 -9.79 12.06
N GLU A 38 52.13 -10.21 11.16
CA GLU A 38 51.97 -10.00 9.72
C GLU A 38 50.71 -10.69 9.16
N ALA A 39 50.44 -11.92 9.59
CA ALA A 39 49.24 -12.64 9.20
C ALA A 39 47.96 -11.92 9.66
N MET A 40 47.93 -11.45 10.92
CA MET A 40 46.82 -10.68 11.47
C MET A 40 46.64 -9.35 10.74
N GLN A 41 47.73 -8.63 10.45
CA GLN A 41 47.68 -7.36 9.71
C GLN A 41 47.11 -7.56 8.31
N ARG A 42 47.49 -8.65 7.63
CA ARG A 42 46.97 -9.00 6.30
C ARG A 42 45.46 -9.24 6.34
N VAL A 43 44.98 -10.03 7.30
CA VAL A 43 43.54 -10.30 7.48
C VAL A 43 42.79 -9.02 7.82
N LEU A 44 43.33 -8.19 8.72
CA LEU A 44 42.70 -6.93 9.12
C LEU A 44 42.57 -5.97 7.93
N ASN A 45 43.64 -5.79 7.16
CA ASN A 45 43.64 -4.93 5.97
C ASN A 45 42.66 -5.45 4.90
N SER A 46 42.66 -6.77 4.64
CA SER A 46 41.71 -7.37 3.70
C SER A 46 40.27 -7.17 4.16
N THR A 47 40.00 -7.32 5.46
CA THR A 47 38.65 -7.16 6.02
C THR A 47 38.20 -5.71 5.94
N ALA A 48 39.08 -4.76 6.27
CA ALA A 48 38.82 -3.33 6.16
C ALA A 48 38.48 -2.93 4.71
N ASN A 49 39.28 -3.38 3.73
CA ASN A 49 39.01 -3.11 2.32
C ASN A 49 37.67 -3.69 1.86
N ASN A 50 37.37 -4.94 2.26
CA ASN A 50 36.08 -5.57 1.94
C ASN A 50 34.89 -4.83 2.54
N LEU A 51 35.02 -4.31 3.77
CA LEU A 51 33.98 -3.49 4.40
C LEU A 51 33.77 -2.18 3.64
N THR A 52 34.85 -1.48 3.26
CA THR A 52 34.76 -0.26 2.45
C THR A 52 34.07 -0.51 1.11
N MET A 53 34.46 -1.57 0.39
CA MET A 53 33.82 -1.93 -0.89
C MET A 53 32.33 -2.26 -0.73
N ARG A 54 31.96 -2.96 0.35
CA ARG A 54 30.56 -3.28 0.65
C ARG A 54 29.76 -2.02 1.00
N ASP A 55 30.33 -1.10 1.78
CA ASP A 55 29.67 0.16 2.13
C ASP A 55 29.43 1.03 0.89
N ASP A 56 30.40 1.10 -0.02
CA ASP A 56 30.24 1.82 -1.28
C ASP A 56 29.18 1.18 -2.18
N ALA A 57 29.16 -0.17 -2.27
CA ALA A 57 28.15 -0.89 -3.02
C ALA A 57 26.73 -0.69 -2.43
N LEU A 58 26.60 -0.75 -1.11
CA LEU A 58 25.33 -0.48 -0.42
C LEU A 58 24.87 0.96 -0.66
N ARG A 59 25.79 1.94 -0.59
CA ARG A 59 25.48 3.34 -0.88
C ARG A 59 24.98 3.52 -2.31
N ALA A 60 25.64 2.89 -3.28
CA ALA A 60 25.21 2.93 -4.69
C ALA A 60 23.82 2.33 -4.89
N MET A 61 23.55 1.17 -4.26
CA MET A 61 22.25 0.51 -4.34
C MET A 61 21.13 1.35 -3.71
N VAL A 62 21.40 1.98 -2.55
CA VAL A 62 20.44 2.89 -1.90
C VAL A 62 20.15 4.09 -2.79
N MET A 63 21.16 4.69 -3.43
CA MET A 63 20.94 5.80 -4.37
C MET A 63 20.10 5.39 -5.57
N ALA A 64 20.39 4.23 -6.18
CA ALA A 64 19.65 3.72 -7.32
C ALA A 64 18.17 3.45 -6.96
N SER A 65 17.92 2.75 -5.86
CA SER A 65 16.57 2.48 -5.37
C SER A 65 15.81 3.76 -5.01
N ASN A 66 16.47 4.73 -4.38
CA ASN A 66 15.86 6.02 -4.07
C ASN A 66 15.47 6.80 -5.33
N GLU A 67 16.30 6.78 -6.38
CA GLU A 67 15.94 7.45 -7.63
C GLU A 67 14.77 6.75 -8.33
N GLU A 68 14.74 5.40 -8.35
CA GLU A 68 13.60 4.64 -8.87
C GLU A 68 12.30 4.92 -8.09
N THR A 69 12.35 4.97 -6.76
CA THR A 69 11.18 5.32 -5.95
C THR A 69 10.72 6.77 -6.18
N LYS A 70 11.65 7.66 -6.53
CA LYS A 70 11.35 9.05 -6.85
C LYS A 70 10.72 9.21 -8.23
N THR A 71 11.20 8.48 -9.24
CA THR A 71 10.62 8.50 -10.59
C THR A 71 9.21 7.91 -10.59
N THR A 72 9.02 6.76 -9.94
CA THR A 72 7.71 6.12 -9.79
C THR A 72 6.72 7.02 -9.04
N ARG A 73 7.14 7.65 -7.93
CA ARG A 73 6.30 8.62 -7.20
C ARG A 73 5.86 9.79 -8.09
N LYS A 74 6.77 10.35 -8.89
CA LYS A 74 6.42 11.44 -9.82
C LYS A 74 5.39 11.00 -10.86
N ALA A 75 5.56 9.81 -11.45
CA ALA A 75 4.62 9.28 -12.42
C ALA A 75 3.22 9.05 -11.80
N LEU A 76 3.17 8.52 -10.58
CA LEU A 76 1.91 8.34 -9.85
C LEU A 76 1.22 9.67 -9.55
N ASN A 77 1.96 10.69 -9.12
CA ASN A 77 1.38 12.02 -8.87
C ASN A 77 0.78 12.63 -10.15
N ILE A 78 1.47 12.54 -11.29
CA ILE A 78 0.92 13.00 -12.57
C ILE A 78 -0.40 12.28 -12.88
N ARG A 79 -0.46 10.97 -12.67
CA ARG A 79 -1.67 10.19 -12.91
C ARG A 79 -2.82 10.55 -11.97
N ILE A 80 -2.51 10.88 -10.71
CA ILE A 80 -3.50 11.37 -9.75
C ILE A 80 -4.07 12.70 -10.25
N ASP A 81 -3.22 13.66 -10.64
CA ASP A 81 -3.66 14.96 -11.14
C ASP A 81 -4.54 14.82 -12.40
N GLU A 82 -4.18 13.92 -13.33
CA GLU A 82 -4.99 13.60 -14.51
C GLU A 82 -6.38 13.06 -14.13
N LEU A 83 -6.44 12.08 -13.23
CA LEU A 83 -7.68 11.45 -12.79
C LEU A 83 -8.56 12.42 -12.01
N GLU A 84 -7.97 13.27 -11.18
CA GLU A 84 -8.70 14.36 -10.50
C GLU A 84 -9.32 15.32 -11.53
N GLY A 85 -8.58 15.65 -12.59
CA GLY A 85 -9.10 16.42 -13.72
C GLY A 85 -10.27 15.74 -14.44
N GLU A 86 -10.16 14.45 -14.76
CA GLU A 86 -11.25 13.68 -15.38
C GLU A 86 -12.49 13.62 -14.47
N LEU A 87 -12.31 13.42 -13.17
CA LEU A 87 -13.40 13.37 -12.20
C LEU A 87 -14.18 14.68 -12.10
N VAL A 88 -13.51 15.83 -12.22
CA VAL A 88 -14.18 17.14 -12.28
C VAL A 88 -15.09 17.24 -13.50
N VAL A 89 -14.64 16.76 -14.67
CA VAL A 89 -15.45 16.76 -15.90
C VAL A 89 -16.65 15.83 -15.75
N TYR A 90 -16.46 14.60 -15.29
CA TYR A 90 -17.57 13.67 -15.07
C TYR A 90 -18.58 14.22 -14.08
N ARG A 91 -18.12 14.84 -12.99
CA ARG A 91 -19.00 15.49 -12.02
C ARG A 91 -19.83 16.60 -12.67
N ALA A 92 -19.22 17.47 -13.47
CA ALA A 92 -19.96 18.54 -14.14
C ALA A 92 -21.02 18.01 -15.13
N ILE A 93 -20.74 16.92 -15.85
CA ILE A 93 -21.71 16.26 -16.73
C ILE A 93 -22.86 15.68 -15.93
N VAL A 94 -22.56 14.98 -14.83
CA VAL A 94 -23.56 14.40 -13.93
C VAL A 94 -24.43 15.50 -13.32
N ASP A 95 -23.83 16.57 -12.80
CA ASP A 95 -24.57 17.70 -12.22
C ASP A 95 -25.50 18.33 -13.25
N LYS A 96 -25.03 18.54 -14.49
CA LYS A 96 -25.86 19.03 -15.59
C LYS A 96 -27.02 18.08 -15.90
N TRP A 97 -26.75 16.78 -16.00
CA TRP A 97 -27.79 15.79 -16.26
C TRP A 97 -28.82 15.72 -15.14
N VAL A 98 -28.39 15.81 -13.87
CA VAL A 98 -29.28 15.87 -12.71
C VAL A 98 -30.16 17.11 -12.75
N ILE A 99 -29.60 18.27 -13.11
CA ILE A 99 -30.37 19.51 -13.30
C ILE A 99 -31.38 19.33 -14.44
N ASP A 100 -30.94 18.83 -15.60
CA ASP A 100 -31.81 18.60 -16.77
C ASP A 100 -32.93 17.60 -16.44
N ALA A 101 -32.63 16.50 -15.74
CA ALA A 101 -33.63 15.52 -15.30
C ALA A 101 -34.62 16.12 -14.30
N THR A 102 -34.15 16.98 -13.39
CA THR A 102 -35.02 17.66 -12.41
C THR A 102 -35.94 18.67 -13.10
N LEU A 103 -35.41 19.46 -14.03
CA LEU A 103 -36.15 20.46 -14.80
C LEU A 103 -37.17 19.80 -15.77
N ASN A 104 -36.81 18.64 -16.34
CA ASN A 104 -37.70 17.86 -17.19
C ASN A 104 -38.73 17.03 -16.38
N CYS A 105 -38.49 16.74 -15.11
CA CYS A 105 -39.49 16.15 -14.20
C CYS A 105 -40.53 17.18 -13.73
N GLU A 106 -40.20 18.48 -13.74
CA GLU A 106 -41.16 19.55 -13.45
C GLU A 106 -42.15 19.79 -14.62
N LEU A 107 -41.83 19.28 -15.81
CA LEU A 107 -42.69 19.31 -16.99
C LEU A 107 -43.53 18.04 -17.07
N ASP A 108 -44.80 18.20 -16.71
CA ASP A 108 -45.93 17.37 -17.14
C ASP A 108 -46.11 16.02 -16.44
N VAL A 109 -45.97 15.98 -15.11
CA VAL A 109 -46.67 14.97 -14.32
C VAL A 109 -48.17 15.22 -14.46
N PRO A 110 -48.95 14.35 -15.13
CA PRO A 110 -50.37 14.57 -15.30
C PRO A 110 -51.01 14.65 -13.91
N LYS A 111 -51.62 15.79 -13.60
CA LYS A 111 -52.28 15.98 -12.30
C LYS A 111 -53.52 15.09 -12.26
N LEU A 112 -53.38 13.90 -11.68
CA LEU A 112 -54.47 12.95 -11.52
C LEU A 112 -55.66 13.59 -10.79
N LYS A 113 -56.85 13.43 -11.36
CA LYS A 113 -58.10 13.87 -10.74
C LYS A 113 -58.49 12.87 -9.65
N LYS A 114 -58.98 13.38 -8.52
CA LYS A 114 -59.53 12.53 -7.45
C LYS A 114 -60.85 11.88 -7.90
N PHE A 115 -61.07 10.63 -7.52
CA PHE A 115 -62.28 9.87 -7.85
C PHE A 115 -63.21 9.74 -6.64
N GLU A 116 -64.41 10.30 -6.75
CA GLU A 116 -65.43 10.36 -5.69
C GLU A 116 -66.37 9.14 -5.66
N GLY A 117 -66.21 8.20 -6.60
CA GLY A 117 -67.06 7.01 -6.67
C GLY A 117 -68.27 7.20 -7.59
N GLU A 118 -68.05 7.75 -8.79
CA GLU A 118 -69.11 7.84 -9.79
C GLU A 118 -69.55 6.41 -10.18
N LYS A 119 -70.86 6.14 -10.13
CA LYS A 119 -71.44 4.81 -10.43
C LYS A 119 -71.51 4.47 -11.93
N SER A 120 -70.90 5.29 -12.78
CA SER A 120 -70.83 5.03 -14.22
C SER A 120 -69.65 4.09 -14.50
N LYS A 121 -69.91 3.02 -15.27
CA LYS A 121 -68.85 2.08 -15.70
C LYS A 121 -67.70 2.81 -16.41
N SER A 122 -68.04 3.81 -17.22
CA SER A 122 -67.08 4.67 -17.91
C SER A 122 -66.20 5.51 -16.99
N GLY A 123 -66.73 5.98 -15.85
CA GLY A 123 -65.97 6.81 -14.91
C GLY A 123 -64.86 6.02 -14.19
N MET A 124 -65.17 4.79 -13.79
CA MET A 124 -64.19 3.89 -13.19
C MET A 124 -63.10 3.45 -14.18
N ASP A 125 -63.51 3.02 -15.38
CA ASP A 125 -62.58 2.57 -16.41
C ASP A 125 -61.62 3.69 -16.84
N ASN A 126 -62.13 4.93 -16.96
CA ASN A 126 -61.30 6.10 -17.28
C ASN A 126 -60.32 6.46 -16.14
N PHE A 127 -60.73 6.35 -14.88
CA PHE A 127 -59.85 6.60 -13.74
C PHE A 127 -58.67 5.61 -13.70
N PHE A 128 -58.94 4.30 -13.86
CA PHE A 128 -57.86 3.31 -13.90
C PHE A 128 -56.94 3.51 -15.09
N TRP A 129 -57.48 3.89 -16.24
CA TRP A 129 -56.68 4.27 -17.40
C TRP A 129 -55.75 5.45 -17.08
N GLU A 130 -56.25 6.52 -16.46
CA GLU A 130 -55.43 7.68 -16.06
C GLU A 130 -54.32 7.30 -15.05
N ILE A 131 -54.62 6.43 -14.08
CA ILE A 131 -53.65 5.91 -13.10
C ILE A 131 -52.57 5.05 -13.76
N GLU A 132 -52.94 4.22 -14.75
CA GLU A 132 -52.00 3.40 -15.50
C GLU A 132 -51.02 4.27 -16.29
N GLN A 133 -51.55 5.32 -16.94
CA GLN A 133 -50.74 6.28 -17.70
C GLN A 133 -49.85 7.12 -16.79
N TYR A 134 -50.36 7.58 -15.65
CA TYR A 134 -49.55 8.25 -14.64
C TYR A 134 -48.41 7.36 -14.13
N SER A 135 -48.71 6.09 -13.82
CA SER A 135 -47.69 5.14 -13.36
C SER A 135 -46.61 4.91 -14.42
N HIS A 136 -47.01 4.83 -15.69
CA HIS A 136 -46.10 4.68 -16.81
C HIS A 136 -45.16 5.88 -16.96
N VAL A 137 -45.70 7.10 -16.92
CA VAL A 137 -44.93 8.35 -17.03
C VAL A 137 -44.01 8.56 -15.82
N MET A 138 -44.47 8.24 -14.62
CA MET A 138 -43.69 8.34 -13.38
C MET A 138 -42.69 7.18 -13.16
N GLY A 139 -42.65 6.21 -14.08
CA GLY A 139 -41.75 5.06 -13.98
C GLY A 139 -42.06 4.11 -12.81
N ILE A 140 -43.29 4.14 -12.27
CA ILE A 140 -43.73 3.28 -11.17
C ILE A 140 -43.99 1.87 -11.74
N LYS A 141 -43.01 0.98 -11.57
CA LYS A 141 -43.07 -0.41 -12.04
C LYS A 141 -43.53 -1.39 -10.97
N ASP A 142 -43.41 -1.02 -9.71
CA ASP A 142 -43.77 -1.86 -8.58
C ASP A 142 -45.28 -1.83 -8.33
N ASN A 143 -45.90 -3.01 -8.28
CA ASN A 143 -47.35 -3.14 -8.12
C ASN A 143 -47.81 -2.64 -6.74
N ASP A 144 -47.03 -2.87 -5.68
CA ASP A 144 -47.39 -2.40 -4.34
C ASP A 144 -47.41 -0.87 -4.29
N THR A 145 -46.44 -0.24 -4.94
CA THR A 145 -46.39 1.22 -5.10
C THR A 145 -47.53 1.75 -5.97
N LYS A 146 -47.90 1.06 -7.06
CA LYS A 146 -49.06 1.43 -7.91
C LYS A 146 -50.39 1.37 -7.14
N VAL A 147 -50.63 0.29 -6.41
CA VAL A 147 -51.84 0.10 -5.58
C VAL A 147 -51.93 1.19 -4.50
N ASN A 148 -50.83 1.43 -3.79
CA ASN A 148 -50.76 2.49 -2.78
C ASN A 148 -50.96 3.90 -3.37
N THR A 149 -50.47 4.13 -4.59
CA THR A 149 -50.66 5.40 -5.30
C THR A 149 -52.13 5.58 -5.68
N THR A 150 -52.75 4.55 -6.26
CA THR A 150 -54.17 4.53 -6.64
C THR A 150 -55.08 4.85 -5.46
N ALA A 151 -54.83 4.21 -4.31
CA ALA A 151 -55.58 4.41 -3.08
C ALA A 151 -55.64 5.89 -2.63
N ARG A 152 -54.56 6.65 -2.86
CA ARG A 152 -54.47 8.07 -2.47
C ARG A 152 -55.39 8.99 -3.28
N TYR A 153 -55.83 8.54 -4.45
CA TYR A 153 -56.69 9.33 -5.34
C TYR A 153 -58.17 8.97 -5.21
N PHE A 154 -58.53 7.96 -4.41
CA PHE A 154 -59.90 7.73 -3.99
C PHE A 154 -60.30 8.70 -2.88
N ILE A 155 -61.50 9.27 -2.99
CA ILE A 155 -62.11 10.12 -1.97
C ILE A 155 -63.58 9.74 -1.75
N ASP A 156 -64.16 10.22 -0.64
CA ASP A 156 -65.56 10.03 -0.26
C ASP A 156 -66.00 8.55 -0.31
N PHE A 157 -67.08 8.25 -1.04
CA PHE A 157 -67.60 6.90 -1.17
C PHE A 157 -66.58 5.95 -1.79
N ALA A 158 -65.66 6.48 -2.61
CA ALA A 158 -64.66 5.65 -3.26
C ALA A 158 -63.64 5.02 -2.27
N LEU A 159 -63.40 5.69 -1.15
CA LEU A 159 -62.44 5.24 -0.14
C LEU A 159 -63.01 4.11 0.75
N LEU A 160 -64.33 3.97 0.84
CA LEU A 160 -65.01 3.06 1.78
C LEU A 160 -65.08 1.60 1.31
N TRP A 161 -64.79 1.31 0.05
CA TRP A 161 -64.92 0.00 -0.60
C TRP A 161 -63.63 -0.45 -1.30
N TRP A 162 -62.58 0.38 -1.24
CA TRP A 162 -61.23 0.03 -1.64
C TRP A 162 -60.56 -0.82 -0.56
#